data_AF-A0A9E1Q943-F1
#
_entry.id   AF-A0A9E1Q943-F1
#
_cell.length_a   1.000
_cell.length_b   1.000
_cell.length_c   1.000
_cell.angle_alpha   90.00
_cell.angle_beta   90.00
_cell.angle_gamma   90.00
#
_symmetry.space_group_name_H-M   'P 1'
#
loop_
_entity.id
_entity.type
_entity.pdbx_description
1 polymer ?
#
loop_
_entity_poly.entity_id
_entity_poly.type
_entity_poly.pdbx_seq_one_letter_code
_entity_poly.pdbx_strand_id
1 'polypeptide(L)'
;MNKTSYFYLLLLITSCFCLIAGISLFIVSTKSNEIEKDAFRKFEPQRAAAFKWSYPDEDWNASEADAALKNVRQYFEAQEVNDFSREIGGSWRMEGPGNIGGRLNAIAQDPFDSNHILAGSAAGGLFGTNDGGANWSPLTDDFAWMAMGTIAFHPTQEGTVYIGSGDPQISSHPRLGDGVHRSVDGGANWTHLGLDSARIVSKILILEDTPEVIMAATMGNPAVKGPDRGLYRSSNSGTTWDQVLLPSDSAGVNDLAYDSSTGIMIAAGWNRLRNSTRSLVLGPESKLYRSDDSGITWGSVNNPWGNGNRCRIGLSEHNGVFFALVVGLNMQLDNIYKSTDGGINWSPIISDTSPLSNALGGFGWYFSKIRVNPWNSEDITLLGVDAWNSLDGGVTWALLTPVWWEYTVHADKHDLQWVGPNSAILATDGGAY
;
A
#
# COMPACT_ATOMS: atom_id res chain seq x y z
N MET A 1 44.30 66.60 26.35
CA MET A 1 44.19 66.09 24.97
C MET A 1 43.37 67.08 24.14
N ASN A 2 43.88 67.54 23.00
CA ASN A 2 43.22 68.54 22.14
C ASN A 2 41.99 67.94 21.43
N LYS A 3 41.00 68.79 21.09
CA LYS A 3 39.74 68.41 20.42
C LYS A 3 39.94 67.52 19.17
N THR A 4 41.06 67.68 18.48
CA THR A 4 41.47 66.86 17.33
C THR A 4 41.67 65.38 17.71
N SER A 5 42.25 65.08 18.88
CA SER A 5 42.48 63.70 19.34
C SER A 5 41.18 62.98 19.73
N TYR A 6 40.16 63.71 20.19
CA TYR A 6 38.84 63.14 20.46
C TYR A 6 38.10 62.74 19.18
N PHE A 7 38.26 63.52 18.11
CA PHE A 7 37.65 63.23 16.82
C PHE A 7 38.22 61.95 16.17
N TYR A 8 39.54 61.78 16.21
CA TYR A 8 40.19 60.55 15.71
C TYR A 8 39.86 59.32 16.55
N LEU A 9 39.73 59.46 17.87
CA LEU A 9 39.31 58.37 18.75
C LEU A 9 37.87 57.94 18.47
N LEU A 10 36.96 58.90 18.22
CA LEU A 10 35.56 58.61 17.88
C LEU A 10 35.44 57.91 16.52
N LEU A 11 36.24 58.31 15.53
CA LEU A 11 36.33 57.68 14.21
C LEU A 11 36.89 56.25 14.28
N LEU A 12 37.90 56.02 15.13
CA LEU A 12 38.44 54.68 15.34
C LEU A 12 37.38 53.75 15.98
N ILE A 13 36.67 54.25 17.01
CA ILE A 13 35.64 53.48 17.70
C ILE A 13 34.46 53.15 16.76
N THR A 14 34.02 54.10 15.93
CA THR A 14 32.96 53.86 14.94
C THR A 14 33.41 52.89 13.84
N SER A 15 34.67 52.99 13.37
CA SER A 15 35.20 52.03 12.39
C SER A 15 35.30 50.60 12.94
N CYS A 16 35.71 50.43 14.20
CA CYS A 16 35.73 49.13 14.88
C CYS A 16 34.32 48.57 15.10
N PHE A 17 33.34 49.41 15.46
CA PHE A 17 31.95 48.97 15.60
C PHE A 17 31.35 48.50 14.26
N CYS A 18 31.63 49.20 13.15
CA CYS A 18 31.18 48.79 11.83
C CYS A 18 31.85 47.48 11.37
N LEU A 19 33.14 47.28 11.69
CA LEU A 19 33.85 46.03 11.36
C LEU A 19 33.30 44.83 12.16
N ILE A 20 33.03 45.02 13.46
CA ILE A 20 32.46 43.99 14.34
C ILE A 20 31.02 43.67 13.94
N ALA A 21 30.21 44.67 13.58
CA ALA A 21 28.86 44.47 13.07
C ALA A 21 28.85 43.75 11.72
N GLY A 22 29.78 44.09 10.81
CA GLY A 22 29.95 43.41 9.52
C GLY A 22 30.35 41.93 9.67
N ILE A 23 31.30 41.64 10.56
CA ILE A 23 31.73 40.25 10.86
C ILE A 23 30.59 39.47 11.55
N SER A 24 29.81 40.12 12.42
CA SER A 24 28.67 39.49 13.08
C SER A 24 27.54 39.16 12.11
N LEU A 25 27.25 40.04 11.14
CA LEU A 25 26.29 39.81 10.07
C LEU A 25 26.75 38.72 9.08
N PHE A 26 28.06 38.64 8.80
CA PHE A 26 28.62 37.56 7.98
C PHE A 26 28.54 36.20 8.70
N ILE A 27 28.82 36.16 10.00
CA ILE A 27 28.70 34.94 10.83
C ILE A 27 27.23 34.50 10.96
N VAL A 28 26.29 35.44 11.08
CA VAL A 28 24.84 35.14 11.12
C VAL A 28 24.34 34.66 9.76
N SER A 29 24.81 35.25 8.66
CA SER A 29 24.48 34.80 7.29
C SER A 29 25.05 33.42 6.96
N THR A 30 26.17 33.01 7.56
CA THR A 30 26.73 31.65 7.40
C THR A 30 26.15 30.63 8.38
N LYS A 31 25.35 31.07 9.36
CA LYS A 31 24.66 30.20 10.34
C LYS A 31 23.20 29.92 9.99
N SER A 32 22.69 30.42 8.87
CA SER A 32 21.45 29.93 8.27
C SER A 32 21.70 28.74 7.33
N ASN A 33 22.72 27.91 7.62
CA ASN A 33 22.66 26.53 7.16
C ASN A 33 21.51 25.90 7.92
N GLU A 34 20.52 25.45 7.15
CA GLU A 34 19.45 24.59 7.59
C GLU A 34 20.01 23.59 8.61
N ILE A 35 19.59 23.70 9.86
CA ILE A 35 19.64 22.56 10.75
C ILE A 35 18.56 21.65 10.19
N GLU A 36 18.94 20.87 9.18
CA GLU A 36 18.22 19.69 8.77
C GLU A 36 17.98 18.92 10.06
N LYS A 37 16.73 18.87 10.50
CA LYS A 37 16.36 18.11 11.67
C LYS A 37 16.58 16.65 11.27
N ASP A 38 17.75 16.11 11.59
CA ASP A 38 17.99 14.68 11.50
C ASP A 38 16.94 13.99 12.36
N ALA A 39 15.89 13.52 11.69
CA ALA A 39 14.73 12.88 12.31
C ALA A 39 15.14 11.60 13.05
N PHE A 40 16.37 11.11 12.81
CA PHE A 40 16.86 9.83 13.28
C PHE A 40 17.76 9.92 14.51
N ARG A 41 18.12 11.13 14.96
CA ARG A 41 18.99 11.36 16.14
C ARG A 41 18.45 10.77 17.45
N LYS A 42 17.17 10.41 17.50
CA LYS A 42 16.51 9.77 18.66
C LYS A 42 16.53 8.23 18.61
N PHE A 43 16.95 7.62 17.51
CA PHE A 43 17.00 6.17 17.36
C PHE A 43 18.43 5.65 17.50
N GLU A 44 18.53 4.44 18.04
CA GLU A 44 19.79 3.68 17.97
C GLU A 44 20.17 3.42 16.49
N PRO A 45 21.47 3.39 16.14
CA PRO A 45 21.94 3.36 14.74
C PRO A 45 21.31 2.26 13.88
N GLN A 46 21.11 1.07 14.43
CA GLN A 46 20.48 -0.08 13.75
C GLN A 46 18.98 0.12 13.51
N ARG A 47 18.28 0.84 14.38
CA ARG A 47 16.87 1.20 14.18
C ARG A 47 16.73 2.34 13.19
N ALA A 48 17.65 3.31 13.22
CA ALA A 48 17.76 4.35 12.20
C ALA A 48 18.05 3.76 10.82
N ALA A 49 18.91 2.74 10.71
CA ALA A 49 19.21 2.05 9.46
C ALA A 49 17.98 1.31 8.88
N ALA A 50 17.26 0.53 9.71
CA ALA A 50 16.02 -0.11 9.27
C ALA A 50 14.95 0.90 8.82
N PHE A 51 14.92 2.08 9.46
CA PHE A 51 14.07 3.19 9.06
C PHE A 51 14.54 3.82 7.73
N LYS A 52 15.83 4.12 7.57
CA LYS A 52 16.43 4.61 6.32
C LYS A 52 16.23 3.63 5.15
N TRP A 53 16.24 2.33 5.41
CA TRP A 53 15.94 1.30 4.40
C TRP A 53 14.47 1.29 3.98
N SER A 54 13.57 1.69 4.90
CA SER A 54 12.15 1.86 4.62
C SER A 54 11.81 3.26 4.09
N TYR A 55 12.74 4.21 4.25
CA TYR A 55 12.64 5.64 3.97
C TYR A 55 13.98 6.20 3.51
N PRO A 56 14.41 5.94 2.26
CA PRO A 56 15.50 6.72 1.72
C PRO A 56 15.02 8.18 1.69
N ASP A 57 15.74 9.07 2.38
CA ASP A 57 15.64 10.50 2.10
C ASP A 57 16.03 10.74 0.62
N GLU A 58 15.88 11.97 0.12
CA GLU A 58 16.13 12.27 -1.30
C GLU A 58 17.55 11.87 -1.77
N ASP A 59 18.51 11.70 -0.85
CA ASP A 59 19.87 11.21 -1.10
C ASP A 59 20.23 9.99 -0.21
N TRP A 60 20.32 8.80 -0.81
CA TRP A 60 20.83 7.60 -0.14
C TRP A 60 22.37 7.63 -0.05
N ASN A 61 22.93 7.79 1.14
CA ASN A 61 24.38 7.74 1.35
C ASN A 61 24.88 6.32 1.68
N ALA A 62 25.34 5.61 0.64
CA ALA A 62 25.85 4.24 0.76
C ALA A 62 27.01 4.10 1.79
N SER A 63 27.83 5.14 1.98
CA SER A 63 28.95 5.09 2.93
C SER A 63 28.50 5.03 4.39
N GLU A 64 27.33 5.60 4.73
CA GLU A 64 26.74 5.48 6.06
C GLU A 64 26.14 4.09 6.28
N ALA A 65 25.55 3.48 5.24
CA ALA A 65 25.06 2.12 5.30
C ALA A 65 26.20 1.12 5.53
N ASP A 66 27.33 1.30 4.85
CA ASP A 66 28.54 0.51 5.04
C ASP A 66 29.12 0.68 6.45
N ALA A 67 29.13 1.90 6.97
CA ALA A 67 29.57 2.18 8.35
C ALA A 67 28.65 1.51 9.38
N ALA A 68 27.32 1.54 9.16
CA ALA A 68 26.36 0.87 10.03
C ALA A 68 26.54 -0.65 9.99
N LEU A 69 26.74 -1.25 8.82
CA LEU A 69 27.04 -2.68 8.65
C LEU A 69 28.32 -3.08 9.39
N LYS A 70 29.36 -2.22 9.33
CA LYS A 70 30.59 -2.43 10.07
C LYS A 70 30.38 -2.39 11.59
N ASN A 71 29.56 -1.46 12.09
CA ASN A 71 29.22 -1.37 13.51
C ASN A 71 28.41 -2.59 13.98
N VAL A 72 27.44 -3.06 13.18
CA VAL A 72 26.67 -4.28 13.46
C VAL A 72 27.60 -5.48 13.51
N ARG A 73 28.52 -5.60 12.55
CA ARG A 73 29.53 -6.67 12.55
C ARG A 73 30.41 -6.62 13.81
N GLN A 74 30.95 -5.44 14.15
CA GLN A 74 31.76 -5.27 15.35
C GLN A 74 30.99 -5.57 16.64
N TYR A 75 29.69 -5.24 16.70
CA TYR A 75 28.82 -5.60 17.82
C TYR A 75 28.71 -7.13 17.95
N PHE A 76 28.43 -7.85 16.86
CA PHE A 76 28.35 -9.31 16.89
C PHE A 76 29.70 -9.99 17.17
N GLU A 77 30.80 -9.48 16.60
CA GLU A 77 32.17 -9.94 16.92
C GLU A 77 32.49 -9.72 18.41
N ALA A 78 32.06 -8.60 19.01
CA ALA A 78 32.22 -8.36 20.45
C ALA A 78 31.33 -9.26 21.32
N GLN A 79 30.16 -9.69 20.83
CA GLN A 79 29.33 -10.68 21.52
C GLN A 79 29.95 -12.10 21.43
N GLU A 80 30.62 -12.44 20.33
CA GLU A 80 31.35 -13.71 20.17
C GLU A 80 32.54 -13.84 21.15
N VAL A 81 33.18 -12.72 21.51
CA VAL A 81 34.26 -12.67 22.52
C VAL A 81 33.78 -13.04 23.94
N ASN A 82 32.47 -12.95 24.23
CA ASN A 82 31.89 -13.30 25.54
C ASN A 82 31.61 -14.81 25.71
N ASP A 83 32.12 -15.66 24.81
CA ASP A 83 32.01 -17.13 24.85
C ASP A 83 30.58 -17.65 24.95
N PHE A 84 29.62 -16.94 24.32
CA PHE A 84 28.33 -17.52 23.99
C PHE A 84 28.54 -18.54 22.87
N SER A 85 28.86 -19.77 23.24
CA SER A 85 28.96 -20.86 22.27
C SER A 85 27.61 -21.03 21.56
N ARG A 86 27.61 -20.87 20.23
CA ARG A 86 26.46 -21.18 19.39
C ARG A 86 26.32 -22.70 19.32
N GLU A 87 25.37 -23.27 20.05
CA GLU A 87 24.96 -24.65 19.81
C GLU A 87 24.22 -24.72 18.46
N ILE A 88 24.89 -25.23 17.44
CA ILE A 88 24.22 -25.62 16.19
C ILE A 88 23.57 -26.96 16.44
N GLY A 89 22.23 -27.02 16.34
CA GLY A 89 21.47 -28.27 16.50
C GLY A 89 20.70 -28.42 17.82
N GLY A 90 20.53 -27.34 18.59
CA GLY A 90 19.61 -27.33 19.74
C GLY A 90 18.14 -27.46 19.35
N SER A 91 17.30 -27.86 20.32
CA SER A 91 15.86 -27.94 20.15
C SER A 91 15.25 -26.52 20.11
N TRP A 92 14.75 -26.11 18.95
CA TRP A 92 13.98 -24.87 18.83
C TRP A 92 12.59 -25.07 19.41
N ARG A 93 12.11 -24.07 20.15
CA ARG A 93 10.70 -23.98 20.55
C ARG A 93 10.17 -22.60 20.15
N MET A 94 8.92 -22.57 19.72
CA MET A 94 8.22 -21.33 19.42
C MET A 94 8.07 -20.51 20.71
N GLU A 95 8.71 -19.34 20.78
CA GLU A 95 8.54 -18.36 21.88
C GLU A 95 7.37 -17.39 21.60
N GLY A 96 6.67 -17.60 20.49
CA GLY A 96 5.50 -16.84 20.07
C GLY A 96 5.73 -15.98 18.82
N PRO A 97 4.79 -15.06 18.53
CA PRO A 97 3.60 -14.79 19.34
C PRO A 97 2.60 -15.95 19.31
N GLY A 98 2.09 -16.34 20.48
CA GLY A 98 1.08 -17.41 20.61
C GLY A 98 -0.37 -16.96 20.37
N ASN A 99 -0.57 -15.67 20.05
CA ASN A 99 -1.89 -15.04 19.88
C ASN A 99 -1.88 -13.61 19.32
N ILE A 100 -0.75 -13.08 18.85
CA ILE A 100 -0.71 -11.72 18.29
C ILE A 100 -0.75 -11.85 16.79
N GLY A 101 -1.94 -11.69 16.22
CA GLY A 101 -2.11 -11.58 14.78
C GLY A 101 -1.36 -10.38 14.22
N GLY A 102 -1.00 -10.46 12.94
CA GLY A 102 -0.37 -9.38 12.20
C GLY A 102 -1.29 -8.87 11.10
N ARG A 103 -1.02 -7.65 10.62
CA ARG A 103 -1.80 -7.06 9.54
C ARG A 103 -1.67 -7.88 8.26
N LEU A 104 -2.81 -8.36 7.78
CA LEU A 104 -2.96 -8.97 6.46
C LEU A 104 -3.45 -7.93 5.47
N ASN A 105 -2.82 -7.88 4.30
CA ASN A 105 -3.19 -7.01 3.20
C ASN A 105 -4.13 -7.70 2.21
N ALA A 106 -3.99 -9.02 2.05
CA ALA A 106 -4.70 -9.81 1.05
C ALA A 106 -5.05 -11.19 1.62
N ILE A 107 -6.17 -11.73 1.18
CA ILE A 107 -6.58 -13.11 1.47
C ILE A 107 -7.31 -13.70 0.27
N ALA A 108 -6.98 -14.94 -0.08
CA ALA A 108 -7.60 -15.63 -1.21
C ALA A 108 -7.72 -17.13 -0.95
N GLN A 109 -8.89 -17.71 -1.22
CA GLN A 109 -9.16 -19.14 -1.30
C GLN A 109 -9.00 -19.60 -2.75
N ASP A 110 -8.38 -20.77 -2.91
CA ASP A 110 -8.19 -21.43 -4.18
C ASP A 110 -9.56 -21.85 -4.78
N PRO A 111 -9.86 -21.50 -6.04
CA PRO A 111 -11.11 -21.89 -6.68
C PRO A 111 -11.24 -23.41 -6.92
N PHE A 112 -10.16 -24.18 -6.81
CA PHE A 112 -10.15 -25.63 -7.01
C PHE A 112 -10.16 -26.43 -5.69
N ASP A 113 -9.76 -25.81 -4.57
CA ASP A 113 -9.76 -26.44 -3.24
C ASP A 113 -10.13 -25.43 -2.15
N SER A 114 -11.32 -25.60 -1.56
CA SER A 114 -11.79 -24.74 -0.48
C SER A 114 -10.95 -24.81 0.79
N ASN A 115 -10.12 -25.85 0.97
CA ASN A 115 -9.21 -25.95 2.10
C ASN A 115 -7.89 -25.20 1.87
N HIS A 116 -7.58 -24.87 0.62
CA HIS A 116 -6.39 -24.14 0.25
C HIS A 116 -6.65 -22.64 0.28
N ILE A 117 -6.07 -21.95 1.26
CA ILE A 117 -6.23 -20.49 1.45
C ILE A 117 -4.85 -19.88 1.64
N LEU A 118 -4.63 -18.74 1.00
CA LEU A 118 -3.42 -17.95 1.10
C LEU A 118 -3.73 -16.60 1.75
N ALA A 119 -2.84 -16.17 2.64
CA ALA A 119 -2.93 -14.92 3.39
C ALA A 119 -1.62 -14.13 3.24
N GLY A 120 -1.71 -12.95 2.64
CA GLY A 120 -0.58 -12.06 2.39
C GLY A 120 -0.45 -11.03 3.51
N SER A 121 0.66 -11.06 4.22
CA SER A 121 0.91 -10.12 5.32
C SER A 121 1.60 -8.83 4.87
N ALA A 122 1.47 -7.78 5.66
CA ALA A 122 2.09 -6.49 5.39
C ALA A 122 3.61 -6.46 5.53
N ALA A 123 4.21 -7.43 6.21
CA ALA A 123 5.64 -7.45 6.48
C ALA A 123 6.24 -8.84 6.78
N GLY A 124 5.45 -9.89 6.92
CA GLY A 124 5.87 -11.22 7.39
C GLY A 124 5.73 -12.34 6.35
N GLY A 125 5.57 -12.01 5.07
CA GLY A 125 5.48 -12.97 3.98
C GLY A 125 4.04 -13.41 3.67
N LEU A 126 3.97 -14.47 2.88
CA LEU A 126 2.75 -15.20 2.54
C LEU A 126 2.63 -16.43 3.44
N PHE A 127 1.42 -16.67 3.95
CA PHE A 127 1.06 -17.86 4.70
C PHE A 127 0.02 -18.66 3.91
N GLY A 128 0.09 -19.99 3.97
CA GLY A 128 -0.89 -20.88 3.37
C GLY A 128 -1.43 -21.91 4.35
N THR A 129 -2.66 -22.31 4.14
CA THR A 129 -3.33 -23.44 4.80
C THR A 129 -3.84 -24.40 3.75
N ASN A 130 -3.87 -25.70 4.06
CA ASN A 130 -4.48 -26.76 3.24
C ASN A 130 -5.56 -27.52 4.01
N ASP A 131 -6.02 -26.96 5.14
CA ASP A 131 -7.02 -27.56 6.03
C ASP A 131 -8.11 -26.56 6.45
N GLY A 132 -8.37 -25.57 5.58
CA GLY A 132 -9.45 -24.60 5.76
C GLY A 132 -9.18 -23.58 6.88
N GLY A 133 -7.90 -23.33 7.18
CA GLY A 133 -7.46 -22.33 8.15
C GLY A 133 -7.18 -22.87 9.56
N ALA A 134 -7.22 -24.19 9.78
CA ALA A 134 -6.89 -24.78 11.07
C ALA A 134 -5.38 -24.70 11.37
N ASN A 135 -4.53 -24.86 10.35
CA ASN A 135 -3.08 -24.69 10.45
C ASN A 135 -2.54 -23.85 9.28
N TRP A 136 -1.56 -23.00 9.58
CA TRP A 136 -0.92 -22.11 8.61
C TRP A 136 0.59 -22.34 8.56
N SER A 137 1.16 -22.35 7.36
CA SER A 137 2.59 -22.48 7.10
C SER A 137 3.09 -21.26 6.32
N PRO A 138 4.30 -20.74 6.62
CA PRO A 138 4.91 -19.72 5.78
C PRO A 138 5.32 -20.32 4.42
N LEU A 139 5.16 -19.54 3.34
CA LEU A 139 5.44 -19.97 1.96
C LEU A 139 6.50 -19.12 1.26
N THR A 140 7.00 -18.07 1.93
CA THR A 140 7.96 -17.10 1.36
C THR A 140 9.03 -16.69 2.37
N ASP A 141 9.44 -17.57 3.29
CA ASP A 141 10.48 -17.26 4.28
C ASP A 141 11.84 -16.93 3.64
N ASP A 142 12.05 -17.42 2.40
CA ASP A 142 13.27 -17.20 1.63
C ASP A 142 13.22 -15.90 0.80
N PHE A 143 12.11 -15.16 0.81
CA PHE A 143 11.98 -13.92 0.06
C PHE A 143 12.73 -12.77 0.74
N ALA A 144 13.46 -11.97 -0.05
CA ALA A 144 14.08 -10.75 0.45
C ALA A 144 13.04 -9.66 0.80
N TRP A 145 11.88 -9.69 0.13
CA TRP A 145 10.78 -8.74 0.31
C TRP A 145 9.53 -9.46 0.79
N MET A 146 9.21 -9.27 2.08
CA MET A 146 8.18 -10.05 2.76
C MET A 146 6.80 -9.38 2.77
N ALA A 147 6.66 -8.17 2.24
CA ALA A 147 5.35 -7.54 2.16
C ALA A 147 4.57 -8.12 0.97
N MET A 148 3.35 -8.59 1.21
CA MET A 148 2.46 -9.11 0.19
C MET A 148 1.30 -8.15 0.00
N GLY A 149 1.06 -7.72 -1.23
CA GLY A 149 0.04 -6.73 -1.55
C GLY A 149 -1.22 -7.32 -2.19
N THR A 150 -1.09 -8.44 -2.89
CA THR A 150 -2.19 -9.05 -3.65
C THR A 150 -1.89 -10.52 -3.96
N ILE A 151 -2.95 -11.33 -4.07
CA ILE A 151 -2.94 -12.74 -4.43
C ILE A 151 -4.01 -12.92 -5.51
N ALA A 152 -3.69 -13.65 -6.59
CA ALA A 152 -4.63 -13.96 -7.66
C ALA A 152 -4.42 -15.41 -8.12
N PHE A 153 -5.40 -16.28 -7.85
CA PHE A 153 -5.43 -17.63 -8.39
C PHE A 153 -5.83 -17.61 -9.86
N HIS A 154 -5.22 -18.50 -10.65
CA HIS A 154 -5.60 -18.67 -12.04
C HIS A 154 -7.01 -19.28 -12.12
N PRO A 155 -7.92 -18.75 -12.95
CA PRO A 155 -9.33 -19.17 -12.94
C PRO A 155 -9.56 -20.59 -13.46
N THR A 156 -8.63 -21.12 -14.27
CA THR A 156 -8.80 -22.40 -14.99
C THR A 156 -7.61 -23.36 -14.87
N GLN A 157 -6.57 -23.03 -14.10
CA GLN A 157 -5.37 -23.86 -13.94
C GLN A 157 -5.06 -24.03 -12.46
N GLU A 158 -5.39 -25.20 -11.93
CA GLU A 158 -5.12 -25.60 -10.54
C GLU A 158 -3.63 -25.44 -10.20
N GLY A 159 -3.34 -24.98 -8.98
CA GLY A 159 -1.98 -24.74 -8.50
C GLY A 159 -1.30 -23.48 -9.04
N THR A 160 -1.83 -22.86 -10.11
CA THR A 160 -1.27 -21.61 -10.63
C THR A 160 -1.80 -20.42 -9.84
N VAL A 161 -0.88 -19.67 -9.22
CA VAL A 161 -1.20 -18.47 -8.44
C VAL A 161 -0.15 -17.40 -8.67
N TYR A 162 -0.60 -16.15 -8.75
CA TYR A 162 0.25 -14.97 -8.84
C TYR A 162 0.17 -14.18 -7.55
N ILE A 163 1.30 -13.66 -7.11
CA ILE A 163 1.40 -12.74 -5.98
C ILE A 163 2.12 -11.47 -6.41
N GLY A 164 1.69 -10.35 -5.84
CA GLY A 164 2.37 -9.07 -5.96
C GLY A 164 2.92 -8.65 -4.61
N SER A 165 4.20 -8.29 -4.55
CA SER A 165 4.84 -7.85 -3.31
C SER A 165 4.70 -6.34 -3.08
N GLY A 166 4.90 -5.92 -1.84
CA GLY A 166 4.75 -4.56 -1.33
C GLY A 166 3.48 -4.30 -0.50
N ASP A 167 3.49 -3.21 0.25
CA ASP A 167 2.39 -2.81 1.14
C ASP A 167 1.46 -1.76 0.49
N PRO A 168 0.29 -2.14 -0.03
CA PRO A 168 -0.61 -1.24 -0.74
C PRO A 168 -1.31 -0.23 0.17
N GLN A 169 -1.29 -0.42 1.49
CA GLN A 169 -1.84 0.56 2.42
C GLN A 169 -0.97 1.81 2.54
N ILE A 170 0.31 1.67 2.17
CA ILE A 170 1.32 2.73 2.18
C ILE A 170 1.23 3.52 3.49
N SER A 171 1.36 2.82 4.61
CA SER A 171 1.08 3.37 5.95
C SER A 171 2.17 4.34 6.41
N SER A 172 2.27 4.56 7.72
CA SER A 172 3.39 5.30 8.32
C SER A 172 4.73 4.58 8.23
N HIS A 173 4.77 3.33 7.74
CA HIS A 173 5.96 2.51 7.48
C HIS A 173 5.69 1.54 6.31
N PRO A 174 5.54 2.02 5.06
CA PRO A 174 5.25 1.15 3.94
C PRO A 174 6.42 0.21 3.70
N ARG A 175 6.13 -1.05 3.45
CA ARG A 175 7.13 -2.02 3.05
C ARG A 175 7.12 -2.13 1.54
N LEU A 176 8.29 -1.97 0.94
CA LEU A 176 8.44 -2.15 -0.50
C LEU A 176 8.43 -3.64 -0.83
N GLY A 177 8.17 -3.92 -2.10
CA GLY A 177 8.36 -5.21 -2.72
C GLY A 177 9.33 -5.12 -3.89
N ASP A 178 9.37 -6.21 -4.62
CA ASP A 178 10.14 -6.48 -5.82
C ASP A 178 9.27 -6.89 -7.02
N GLY A 179 7.94 -6.82 -6.94
CA GLY A 179 7.09 -6.98 -8.11
C GLY A 179 6.26 -8.26 -8.09
N VAL A 180 6.19 -8.96 -9.22
CA VAL A 180 5.25 -10.07 -9.44
C VAL A 180 5.97 -11.41 -9.38
N HIS A 181 5.35 -12.39 -8.74
CA HIS A 181 5.80 -13.78 -8.71
C HIS A 181 4.66 -14.71 -9.11
N ARG A 182 5.02 -15.87 -9.65
CA ARG A 182 4.07 -16.94 -9.99
C ARG A 182 4.51 -18.28 -9.43
N SER A 183 3.57 -18.99 -8.85
CA SER A 183 3.66 -20.41 -8.54
C SER A 183 2.82 -21.22 -9.52
N VAL A 184 3.20 -22.48 -9.73
CA VAL A 184 2.42 -23.50 -10.47
C VAL A 184 2.12 -24.74 -9.62
N ASP A 185 2.41 -24.68 -8.33
CA ASP A 185 2.27 -25.79 -7.37
C ASP A 185 1.61 -25.35 -6.05
N GLY A 186 0.66 -24.42 -6.13
CA GLY A 186 -0.14 -23.97 -4.98
C GLY A 186 0.60 -23.02 -4.03
N GLY A 187 1.77 -22.52 -4.42
CA GLY A 187 2.55 -21.55 -3.63
C GLY A 187 3.75 -22.17 -2.93
N ALA A 188 4.09 -23.43 -3.24
CA ALA A 188 5.25 -24.10 -2.68
C ALA A 188 6.56 -23.59 -3.31
N ASN A 189 6.54 -23.25 -4.61
CA ASN A 189 7.70 -22.68 -5.32
C ASN A 189 7.30 -21.48 -6.17
N TRP A 190 8.17 -20.47 -6.22
CA TRP A 190 7.90 -19.20 -6.88
C TRP A 190 8.91 -18.89 -7.98
N THR A 191 8.40 -18.44 -9.12
CA THR A 191 9.17 -17.83 -10.20
C THR A 191 8.96 -16.32 -10.16
N HIS A 192 10.05 -15.57 -10.11
CA HIS A 192 10.03 -14.11 -10.20
C HIS A 192 9.75 -13.65 -11.65
N LEU A 193 8.84 -12.69 -11.82
CA LEU A 193 8.30 -12.25 -13.11
C LEU A 193 8.54 -10.76 -13.41
N GLY A 194 9.42 -10.09 -12.64
CA GLY A 194 9.81 -8.69 -12.86
C GLY A 194 8.88 -7.67 -12.18
N LEU A 195 8.95 -6.43 -12.66
CA LEU A 195 8.36 -5.23 -12.06
C LEU A 195 9.02 -4.79 -10.74
N ASP A 196 10.32 -5.07 -10.57
CA ASP A 196 11.13 -4.69 -9.42
C ASP A 196 11.03 -3.20 -9.08
N SER A 197 11.14 -2.35 -10.10
CA SER A 197 11.08 -0.90 -9.95
C SER A 197 9.70 -0.39 -9.54
N ALA A 198 8.64 -1.18 -9.81
CA ALA A 198 7.28 -0.81 -9.48
C ALA A 198 6.96 -0.96 -7.98
N ARG A 199 7.81 -1.68 -7.23
CA ARG A 199 7.85 -1.86 -5.77
C ARG A 199 6.58 -2.38 -5.10
N ILE A 200 5.48 -1.65 -5.18
CA ILE A 200 4.23 -1.97 -4.51
C ILE A 200 3.22 -2.36 -5.58
N VAL A 201 2.94 -3.65 -5.67
CA VAL A 201 1.89 -4.21 -6.53
C VAL A 201 0.61 -4.30 -5.69
N SER A 202 -0.36 -3.43 -5.98
CA SER A 202 -1.57 -3.30 -5.17
C SER A 202 -2.72 -4.19 -5.64
N LYS A 203 -2.68 -4.65 -6.90
CA LYS A 203 -3.62 -5.61 -7.45
C LYS A 203 -3.02 -6.37 -8.63
N ILE A 204 -3.21 -7.67 -8.64
CA ILE A 204 -3.08 -8.49 -9.84
C ILE A 204 -4.49 -8.89 -10.28
N LEU A 205 -4.73 -8.82 -11.58
CA LEU A 205 -5.95 -9.30 -12.21
C LEU A 205 -5.55 -10.18 -13.39
N ILE A 206 -6.06 -11.41 -13.41
CA ILE A 206 -5.97 -12.35 -14.53
C ILE A 206 -7.30 -12.23 -15.28
N LEU A 207 -7.26 -12.02 -16.59
CA LEU A 207 -8.49 -11.91 -17.39
C LEU A 207 -9.09 -13.31 -17.56
N GLU A 208 -10.33 -13.52 -17.13
CA GLU A 208 -10.94 -14.86 -17.08
C GLU A 208 -11.18 -15.49 -18.45
N ASP A 209 -11.42 -14.66 -19.46
CA ASP A 209 -11.66 -15.00 -20.87
C ASP A 209 -10.35 -15.15 -21.67
N THR A 210 -9.28 -14.46 -21.27
CA THR A 210 -7.91 -14.60 -21.83
C THR A 210 -6.85 -14.67 -20.72
N PRO A 211 -6.68 -15.82 -20.02
CA PRO A 211 -5.86 -15.90 -18.80
C PRO A 211 -4.34 -15.72 -19.00
N GLU A 212 -3.85 -15.71 -20.25
CA GLU A 212 -2.50 -15.29 -20.57
C GLU A 212 -2.27 -13.78 -20.38
N VAL A 213 -3.36 -13.00 -20.39
CA VAL A 213 -3.34 -11.58 -20.12
C VAL A 213 -3.43 -11.34 -18.62
N ILE A 214 -2.43 -10.63 -18.10
CA ILE A 214 -2.32 -10.31 -16.67
C ILE A 214 -2.09 -8.82 -16.53
N MET A 215 -2.81 -8.22 -15.60
CA MET A 215 -2.72 -6.81 -15.27
C MET A 215 -2.14 -6.66 -13.87
N ALA A 216 -1.15 -5.79 -13.72
CA ALA A 216 -0.53 -5.47 -12.45
C ALA A 216 -0.68 -3.97 -12.16
N ALA A 217 -1.55 -3.64 -11.22
CA ALA A 217 -1.70 -2.30 -10.68
C ALA A 217 -0.59 -2.03 -9.66
N THR A 218 0.08 -0.89 -9.78
CA THR A 218 1.30 -0.58 -9.04
C THR A 218 1.32 0.85 -8.54
N MET A 219 1.90 1.04 -7.36
CA MET A 219 2.03 2.34 -6.70
C MET A 219 3.43 2.96 -6.83
N GLY A 220 4.43 2.19 -7.28
CA GLY A 220 5.82 2.63 -7.34
C GLY A 220 6.47 2.72 -5.97
N ASN A 221 7.70 3.25 -5.94
CA ASN A 221 8.29 3.71 -4.69
C ASN A 221 7.53 4.96 -4.20
N PRO A 222 6.83 4.92 -3.06
CA PRO A 222 6.06 6.05 -2.57
C PRO A 222 6.97 7.19 -2.05
N ALA A 223 8.26 6.95 -1.80
CA ALA A 223 9.17 7.98 -1.27
C ALA A 223 9.56 9.03 -2.32
N VAL A 224 9.54 8.67 -3.60
CA VAL A 224 10.04 9.49 -4.71
C VAL A 224 9.00 9.60 -5.82
N LYS A 225 9.10 10.67 -6.62
CA LYS A 225 8.37 10.77 -7.89
C LYS A 225 9.08 9.94 -8.94
N GLY A 226 8.32 9.35 -9.87
CA GLY A 226 8.91 8.62 -10.97
C GLY A 226 7.89 7.84 -11.79
N PRO A 227 8.30 7.36 -12.98
CA PRO A 227 7.41 6.71 -13.92
C PRO A 227 7.08 5.26 -13.57
N ASP A 228 7.85 4.62 -12.67
CA ASP A 228 7.71 3.20 -12.33
C ASP A 228 6.50 2.93 -11.41
N ARG A 229 5.29 3.22 -11.90
CA ARG A 229 4.01 3.04 -11.22
C ARG A 229 2.88 2.98 -12.25
N GLY A 230 1.62 2.87 -11.80
CA GLY A 230 0.48 2.82 -12.71
C GLY A 230 0.11 1.38 -13.03
N LEU A 231 -0.34 1.12 -14.25
CA LEU A 231 -0.83 -0.19 -14.67
C LEU A 231 0.08 -0.81 -15.72
N TYR A 232 0.50 -2.04 -15.47
CA TYR A 232 1.26 -2.86 -16.38
C TYR A 232 0.39 -3.99 -16.91
N ARG A 233 0.57 -4.34 -18.19
CA ARG A 233 -0.12 -5.43 -18.89
C ARG A 233 0.91 -6.41 -19.43
N SER A 234 0.68 -7.68 -19.19
CA SER A 234 1.38 -8.79 -19.84
C SER A 234 0.39 -9.51 -20.76
N SER A 235 0.84 -9.98 -21.91
CA SER A 235 0.09 -10.89 -22.81
C SER A 235 0.68 -12.30 -22.87
N ASN A 236 1.64 -12.61 -22.00
CA ASN A 236 2.37 -13.89 -21.99
C ASN A 236 2.60 -14.40 -20.56
N SER A 237 1.53 -14.36 -19.75
CA SER A 237 1.49 -14.93 -18.40
C SER A 237 2.58 -14.38 -17.45
N GLY A 238 2.86 -13.08 -17.59
CA GLY A 238 3.78 -12.29 -16.78
C GLY A 238 5.24 -12.36 -17.21
N THR A 239 5.57 -12.96 -18.36
CA THR A 239 6.96 -13.05 -18.84
C THR A 239 7.53 -11.70 -19.24
N THR A 240 6.71 -10.83 -19.84
CA THR A 240 7.07 -9.45 -20.20
C THR A 240 5.91 -8.51 -19.91
N TRP A 241 6.22 -7.25 -19.60
CA TRP A 241 5.23 -6.26 -19.17
C TRP A 241 5.35 -4.97 -19.99
N ASP A 242 4.21 -4.46 -20.42
CA ASP A 242 4.05 -3.14 -21.03
C ASP A 242 3.34 -2.20 -20.05
N GLN A 243 3.85 -0.99 -19.85
CA GLN A 243 3.13 0.03 -19.08
C GLN A 243 2.03 0.65 -19.95
N VAL A 244 0.77 0.37 -19.61
CA VAL A 244 -0.41 0.77 -20.41
C VAL A 244 -1.14 2.00 -19.87
N LEU A 245 -0.93 2.33 -18.60
CA LEU A 245 -1.49 3.53 -17.97
C LEU A 245 -0.56 4.07 -16.90
N LEU A 246 -0.17 5.34 -17.02
CA LEU A 246 0.54 6.09 -15.99
C LEU A 246 -0.29 7.34 -15.62
N PRO A 247 -0.95 7.37 -14.46
CA PRO A 247 -1.69 8.55 -14.00
C PRO A 247 -0.82 9.82 -13.90
N SER A 248 0.32 9.73 -13.20
CA SER A 248 1.38 10.75 -13.17
C SER A 248 2.64 10.20 -12.49
N ASP A 249 3.71 11.01 -12.39
CA ASP A 249 4.91 10.66 -11.63
C ASP A 249 4.70 10.52 -10.10
N SER A 250 3.53 10.95 -9.61
CA SER A 250 3.17 11.01 -8.19
C SER A 250 1.87 10.24 -7.88
N ALA A 251 1.36 9.46 -8.85
CA ALA A 251 0.14 8.67 -8.71
C ALA A 251 0.27 7.33 -9.44
N GLY A 252 -0.05 6.25 -8.73
CA GLY A 252 -0.14 4.91 -9.29
C GLY A 252 -1.59 4.51 -9.56
N VAL A 253 -1.80 3.27 -10.00
CA VAL A 253 -3.12 2.64 -10.03
C VAL A 253 -3.22 1.73 -8.82
N ASN A 254 -4.21 1.94 -7.97
CA ASN A 254 -4.35 1.20 -6.72
C ASN A 254 -5.36 0.05 -6.79
N ASP A 255 -6.33 0.12 -7.70
CA ASP A 255 -7.38 -0.90 -7.88
C ASP A 255 -7.85 -0.94 -9.34
N LEU A 256 -8.49 -2.05 -9.72
CA LEU A 256 -8.88 -2.38 -11.09
C LEU A 256 -10.12 -3.28 -11.07
N ALA A 257 -11.05 -3.08 -11.99
CA ALA A 257 -12.21 -3.93 -12.17
C ALA A 257 -12.41 -4.23 -13.65
N TYR A 258 -12.94 -5.41 -13.97
CA TYR A 258 -13.03 -5.94 -15.32
C TYR A 258 -14.33 -6.71 -15.52
N ASP A 259 -15.01 -6.42 -16.62
CA ASP A 259 -16.16 -7.19 -17.09
C ASP A 259 -15.71 -8.05 -18.28
N SER A 260 -15.60 -9.36 -18.05
CA SER A 260 -15.17 -10.36 -19.05
C SER A 260 -16.16 -10.56 -20.19
N SER A 261 -17.43 -10.14 -20.02
CA SER A 261 -18.44 -10.26 -21.06
C SER A 261 -18.31 -9.19 -22.15
N THR A 262 -17.71 -8.05 -21.81
CA THR A 262 -17.58 -6.90 -22.71
C THR A 262 -16.15 -6.50 -23.02
N GLY A 263 -15.18 -6.93 -22.20
CA GLY A 263 -13.80 -6.47 -22.32
C GLY A 263 -13.54 -5.11 -21.66
N ILE A 264 -14.55 -4.53 -20.99
CA ILE A 264 -14.46 -3.20 -20.37
C ILE A 264 -13.70 -3.28 -19.05
N MET A 265 -12.79 -2.33 -18.82
CA MET A 265 -12.06 -2.20 -17.56
C MET A 265 -12.17 -0.80 -16.97
N ILE A 266 -12.18 -0.74 -15.64
CA ILE A 266 -12.08 0.50 -14.87
C ILE A 266 -10.86 0.41 -13.96
N ALA A 267 -10.01 1.44 -13.98
CA ALA A 267 -8.85 1.57 -13.10
C ALA A 267 -9.03 2.77 -12.17
N ALA A 268 -8.58 2.64 -10.92
CA ALA A 268 -8.57 3.70 -9.93
C ALA A 268 -7.13 4.21 -9.76
N GLY A 269 -6.89 5.46 -10.14
CA GLY A 269 -5.65 6.14 -9.80
C GLY A 269 -5.64 6.59 -8.34
N TRP A 270 -4.45 6.78 -7.77
CA TRP A 270 -4.30 7.36 -6.44
C TRP A 270 -3.01 8.18 -6.32
N ASN A 271 -3.15 9.46 -6.01
CA ASN A 271 -2.02 10.31 -5.64
C ASN A 271 -1.47 9.90 -4.28
N ARG A 272 -0.31 9.24 -4.28
CA ARG A 272 0.34 8.77 -3.05
C ARG A 272 1.84 8.96 -3.09
N LEU A 273 2.31 9.82 -2.18
CA LEU A 273 3.72 9.93 -1.83
C LEU A 273 3.85 9.89 -0.31
N ARG A 274 4.87 9.18 0.18
CA ARG A 274 5.15 9.01 1.60
C ARG A 274 6.65 8.91 1.83
N ASN A 275 7.21 9.92 2.49
CA ASN A 275 8.59 9.92 2.99
C ASN A 275 8.64 10.55 4.39
N SER A 276 9.84 10.81 4.90
CA SER A 276 10.09 11.37 6.25
C SER A 276 9.44 12.75 6.48
N THR A 277 9.21 13.53 5.42
CA THR A 277 8.74 14.92 5.50
C THR A 277 7.37 15.14 4.85
N ARG A 278 6.89 14.19 4.04
CA ARG A 278 5.68 14.35 3.22
C ARG A 278 4.77 13.13 3.29
N SER A 279 3.47 13.40 3.38
CA SER A 279 2.39 12.41 3.22
C SER A 279 1.31 12.97 2.32
N LEU A 280 1.42 12.70 1.02
CA LEU A 280 0.39 13.02 0.03
C LEU A 280 -0.62 11.87 -0.02
N VAL A 281 -1.90 12.16 0.23
CA VAL A 281 -3.00 11.17 0.10
C VAL A 281 -4.16 11.69 -0.76
N LEU A 282 -4.10 12.96 -1.18
CA LEU A 282 -5.10 13.64 -1.99
C LEU A 282 -4.46 14.14 -3.29
N GLY A 283 -5.21 14.11 -4.38
CA GLY A 283 -4.83 14.79 -5.62
C GLY A 283 -5.80 14.54 -6.78
N PRO A 284 -5.53 15.13 -7.95
CA PRO A 284 -6.44 15.08 -9.10
C PRO A 284 -6.31 13.81 -9.96
N GLU A 285 -5.27 13.00 -9.73
CA GLU A 285 -5.10 11.68 -10.36
C GLU A 285 -5.74 10.57 -9.53
N SER A 286 -6.25 10.91 -8.35
CA SER A 286 -7.17 10.06 -7.61
C SER A 286 -8.55 10.03 -8.29
N LYS A 287 -8.63 9.36 -9.43
CA LYS A 287 -9.81 9.35 -10.32
C LYS A 287 -9.93 8.04 -11.08
N LEU A 288 -11.06 7.87 -11.78
CA LEU A 288 -11.33 6.71 -12.61
C LEU A 288 -10.80 6.89 -14.05
N TYR A 289 -10.24 5.81 -14.57
CA TYR A 289 -9.87 5.62 -15.98
C TYR A 289 -10.61 4.42 -16.53
N ARG A 290 -10.84 4.40 -17.85
CA ARG A 290 -11.60 3.35 -18.52
C ARG A 290 -10.88 2.85 -19.76
N SER A 291 -10.99 1.56 -20.02
CA SER A 291 -10.56 0.90 -21.25
C SER A 291 -11.75 0.18 -21.88
N ASP A 292 -11.83 0.27 -23.21
CA ASP A 292 -12.82 -0.42 -24.07
C ASP A 292 -12.23 -1.65 -24.76
N ASP A 293 -10.95 -1.95 -24.52
CA ASP A 293 -10.16 -2.89 -25.33
C ASP A 293 -9.32 -3.82 -24.45
N SER A 294 -9.87 -4.28 -23.31
CA SER A 294 -9.22 -5.21 -22.38
C SER A 294 -7.85 -4.72 -21.89
N GLY A 295 -7.80 -3.42 -21.58
CA GLY A 295 -6.67 -2.78 -20.92
C GLY A 295 -5.52 -2.39 -21.84
N ILE A 296 -5.70 -2.42 -23.17
CA ILE A 296 -4.66 -2.02 -24.13
C ILE A 296 -4.53 -0.49 -24.16
N THR A 297 -5.65 0.23 -24.23
CA THR A 297 -5.69 1.69 -24.20
C THR A 297 -6.62 2.21 -23.11
N TRP A 298 -6.29 3.40 -22.59
CA TRP A 298 -6.97 3.98 -21.43
C TRP A 298 -7.37 5.43 -21.68
N GLY A 299 -8.60 5.77 -21.30
CA GLY A 299 -9.17 7.11 -21.36
C GLY A 299 -9.68 7.59 -20.00
N SER A 300 -9.92 8.90 -19.89
CA SER A 300 -10.52 9.49 -18.69
C SER A 300 -12.01 9.19 -18.59
N VAL A 301 -12.51 9.01 -17.37
CA VAL A 301 -13.95 8.92 -17.07
C VAL A 301 -14.48 10.28 -16.60
N ASN A 302 -15.75 10.57 -16.90
CA ASN A 302 -16.45 11.69 -16.28
C ASN A 302 -16.79 11.34 -14.83
N ASN A 303 -15.86 11.65 -13.92
CA ASN A 303 -16.01 11.33 -12.51
C ASN A 303 -17.20 12.11 -11.90
N PRO A 304 -18.07 11.48 -11.08
CA PRO A 304 -19.19 12.14 -10.40
C PRO A 304 -18.81 13.38 -9.59
N TRP A 305 -17.59 13.39 -9.06
CA TRP A 305 -17.02 14.49 -8.30
C TRP A 305 -16.26 15.53 -9.14
N GLY A 306 -16.31 15.41 -10.47
CA GLY A 306 -15.57 16.25 -11.40
C GLY A 306 -14.05 16.03 -11.34
N ASN A 307 -13.30 17.06 -11.71
CA ASN A 307 -11.83 17.00 -11.84
C ASN A 307 -11.08 17.45 -10.58
N GLY A 308 -11.79 17.60 -9.45
CA GLY A 308 -11.20 18.04 -8.20
C GLY A 308 -10.35 16.96 -7.53
N ASN A 309 -9.63 17.35 -6.47
CA ASN A 309 -8.89 16.39 -5.67
C ASN A 309 -9.82 15.35 -5.04
N ARG A 310 -9.32 14.12 -4.95
CA ARG A 310 -9.90 13.04 -4.16
C ARG A 310 -8.82 12.24 -3.45
N CYS A 311 -9.27 11.41 -2.53
CA CYS A 311 -8.44 10.46 -1.82
C CYS A 311 -8.46 9.10 -2.56
N ARG A 312 -8.30 7.99 -1.86
CA ARG A 312 -8.24 6.65 -2.46
C ARG A 312 -9.61 6.20 -2.98
N ILE A 313 -9.60 5.37 -4.02
CA ILE A 313 -10.82 4.80 -4.63
C ILE A 313 -10.69 3.27 -4.68
N GLY A 314 -11.76 2.58 -4.31
CA GLY A 314 -11.90 1.13 -4.39
C GLY A 314 -12.83 0.71 -5.50
N LEU A 315 -12.53 -0.41 -6.17
CA LEU A 315 -13.34 -0.90 -7.29
C LEU A 315 -13.82 -2.33 -7.07
N SER A 316 -15.05 -2.60 -7.52
CA SER A 316 -15.60 -3.95 -7.70
C SER A 316 -16.45 -3.96 -8.97
N GLU A 317 -16.57 -5.14 -9.57
CA GLU A 317 -17.46 -5.39 -10.71
C GLU A 317 -18.29 -6.64 -10.39
N HIS A 318 -19.50 -6.68 -10.93
CA HIS A 318 -20.31 -7.88 -10.99
C HIS A 318 -21.30 -7.81 -12.17
N ASN A 319 -21.18 -8.72 -13.13
CA ASN A 319 -22.10 -8.89 -14.26
C ASN A 319 -22.37 -7.58 -15.05
N GLY A 320 -21.30 -6.86 -15.41
CA GLY A 320 -21.33 -5.60 -16.15
C GLY A 320 -21.66 -4.38 -15.30
N VAL A 321 -21.89 -4.55 -13.99
CA VAL A 321 -22.15 -3.46 -13.05
C VAL A 321 -20.88 -3.15 -12.26
N PHE A 322 -20.42 -1.90 -12.36
CA PHE A 322 -19.24 -1.43 -11.66
C PHE A 322 -19.60 -0.63 -10.42
N PHE A 323 -18.79 -0.77 -9.38
CA PHE A 323 -18.92 -0.04 -8.13
C PHE A 323 -17.60 0.65 -7.79
N ALA A 324 -17.69 1.89 -7.29
CA ALA A 324 -16.56 2.70 -6.87
C ALA A 324 -16.80 3.25 -5.46
N LEU A 325 -16.06 2.75 -4.47
CA LEU A 325 -15.99 3.36 -3.14
C LEU A 325 -15.04 4.54 -3.21
N VAL A 326 -15.51 5.74 -2.90
CA VAL A 326 -14.73 6.97 -3.06
C VAL A 326 -14.49 7.61 -1.71
N VAL A 327 -13.24 7.91 -1.41
CA VAL A 327 -12.85 8.63 -0.20
C VAL A 327 -12.73 10.13 -0.50
N GLY A 328 -13.43 10.93 0.29
CA GLY A 328 -13.52 12.38 0.14
C GLY A 328 -12.30 13.13 0.68
N LEU A 329 -12.35 14.45 0.56
CA LEU A 329 -11.28 15.37 0.99
C LEU A 329 -11.05 15.38 2.51
N ASN A 330 -12.09 15.05 3.28
CA ASN A 330 -12.05 14.92 4.73
C ASN A 330 -11.59 13.52 5.20
N MET A 331 -11.12 12.67 4.27
CA MET A 331 -10.69 11.28 4.53
C MET A 331 -11.82 10.39 5.06
N GLN A 332 -13.08 10.75 4.84
CA GLN A 332 -14.23 9.90 5.09
C GLN A 332 -14.81 9.39 3.77
N LEU A 333 -15.75 8.45 3.86
CA LEU A 333 -16.52 8.01 2.70
C LEU A 333 -17.25 9.22 2.09
N ASP A 334 -17.01 9.47 0.80
CA ASP A 334 -17.76 10.44 0.00
C ASP A 334 -19.09 9.79 -0.41
N ASN A 335 -19.01 8.70 -1.16
CA ASN A 335 -20.12 7.80 -1.45
C ASN A 335 -19.58 6.47 -2.00
N ILE A 336 -20.49 5.53 -2.26
CA ILE A 336 -20.27 4.45 -3.22
C ILE A 336 -21.03 4.82 -4.49
N TYR A 337 -20.35 4.83 -5.62
CA TYR A 337 -20.95 5.10 -6.92
C TYR A 337 -21.13 3.79 -7.69
N LYS A 338 -22.25 3.66 -8.41
CA LYS A 338 -22.60 2.52 -9.25
C LYS A 338 -22.71 2.96 -10.70
N SER A 339 -22.20 2.14 -11.61
CA SER A 339 -22.40 2.27 -13.06
C SER A 339 -22.97 0.98 -13.63
N THR A 340 -23.99 1.12 -14.47
CA THR A 340 -24.68 0.00 -15.16
C THR A 340 -24.53 0.07 -16.67
N ASP A 341 -23.67 0.95 -17.17
CA ASP A 341 -23.45 1.22 -18.60
C ASP A 341 -21.97 1.11 -18.97
N GLY A 342 -21.26 0.18 -18.32
CA GLY A 342 -19.84 -0.08 -18.59
C GLY A 342 -18.91 1.03 -18.08
N GLY A 343 -19.27 1.74 -17.01
CA GLY A 343 -18.42 2.77 -16.41
C GLY A 343 -18.49 4.15 -17.09
N ILE A 344 -19.50 4.40 -17.93
CA ILE A 344 -19.68 5.70 -18.62
C ILE A 344 -20.33 6.71 -17.68
N ASN A 345 -21.45 6.33 -17.06
CA ASN A 345 -22.17 7.15 -16.09
C ASN A 345 -22.19 6.48 -14.71
N TRP A 346 -22.09 7.29 -13.68
CA TRP A 346 -21.93 6.85 -12.29
C TRP A 346 -22.91 7.59 -11.38
N SER A 347 -23.68 6.85 -10.59
CA SER A 347 -24.67 7.41 -9.66
C SER A 347 -24.37 6.98 -8.22
N PRO A 348 -24.50 7.87 -7.21
CA PRO A 348 -24.32 7.48 -5.82
C PRO A 348 -25.44 6.51 -5.38
N ILE A 349 -25.10 5.53 -4.54
CA ILE A 349 -26.09 4.57 -3.99
C ILE A 349 -26.47 4.88 -2.54
N ILE A 350 -25.62 5.61 -1.80
CA ILE A 350 -25.91 6.01 -0.42
C ILE A 350 -26.62 7.37 -0.44
N SER A 351 -27.84 7.40 0.11
CA SER A 351 -28.64 8.63 0.24
C SER A 351 -28.06 9.60 1.27
N ASP A 352 -28.12 10.90 0.98
CA ASP A 352 -27.76 11.98 1.91
C ASP A 352 -28.55 11.95 3.23
N THR A 353 -29.72 11.31 3.24
CA THR A 353 -30.56 11.16 4.44
C THR A 353 -30.11 10.04 5.37
N SER A 354 -29.18 9.18 4.93
CA SER A 354 -28.68 8.05 5.72
C SER A 354 -27.19 7.84 5.48
N PRO A 355 -26.34 8.84 5.80
CA PRO A 355 -24.92 8.76 5.54
C PRO A 355 -24.26 7.73 6.46
N LEU A 356 -23.33 6.95 5.91
CA LEU A 356 -22.42 6.10 6.67
C LEU A 356 -21.33 6.95 7.33
N SER A 357 -21.72 7.71 8.35
CA SER A 357 -20.81 8.58 9.07
C SER A 357 -19.72 7.76 9.75
N ASN A 358 -18.46 8.14 9.54
CA ASN A 358 -17.29 7.53 10.18
C ASN A 358 -17.02 6.05 9.87
N ALA A 359 -17.59 5.49 8.81
CA ALA A 359 -17.29 4.11 8.39
C ALA A 359 -15.78 3.86 8.17
N LEU A 360 -15.03 4.90 7.82
CA LEU A 360 -13.58 4.84 7.54
C LEU A 360 -12.71 5.46 8.67
N GLY A 361 -13.29 5.79 9.82
CA GLY A 361 -12.55 6.25 11.00
C GLY A 361 -11.84 7.60 10.90
N GLY A 362 -12.06 8.39 9.84
CA GLY A 362 -11.41 9.68 9.61
C GLY A 362 -10.03 9.59 8.94
N PHE A 363 -9.61 8.41 8.49
CA PHE A 363 -8.34 8.19 7.78
C PHE A 363 -8.53 7.23 6.60
N GLY A 364 -9.62 7.38 5.87
CA GLY A 364 -10.04 6.51 4.78
C GLY A 364 -9.07 6.31 3.63
N TRP A 365 -7.96 7.06 3.54
CA TRP A 365 -6.86 6.71 2.63
C TRP A 365 -6.29 5.29 2.91
N TYR A 366 -6.46 4.81 4.15
CA TYR A 366 -6.04 3.48 4.60
C TYR A 366 -6.99 2.35 4.17
N PHE A 367 -8.18 2.70 3.65
CA PHE A 367 -9.20 1.74 3.24
C PHE A 367 -9.65 2.03 1.82
N SER A 368 -9.85 1.00 1.01
CA SER A 368 -10.38 1.17 -0.33
C SER A 368 -11.04 -0.08 -0.86
N LYS A 369 -11.51 -0.98 0.00
CA LYS A 369 -12.11 -2.23 -0.48
C LYS A 369 -13.62 -2.16 -0.36
N ILE A 370 -14.25 -2.39 -1.50
CA ILE A 370 -15.66 -2.70 -1.64
C ILE A 370 -15.75 -4.11 -2.24
N ARG A 371 -16.71 -4.90 -1.78
CA ARG A 371 -16.95 -6.26 -2.28
C ARG A 371 -18.42 -6.44 -2.59
N VAL A 372 -18.70 -7.02 -3.74
CA VAL A 372 -20.05 -7.45 -4.11
C VAL A 372 -20.10 -8.96 -3.98
N ASN A 373 -21.15 -9.49 -3.37
CA ASN A 373 -21.35 -10.93 -3.24
C ASN A 373 -21.61 -11.54 -4.64
N PRO A 374 -20.81 -12.51 -5.11
CA PRO A 374 -21.00 -13.14 -6.43
C PRO A 374 -22.34 -13.84 -6.59
N TRP A 375 -23.02 -14.18 -5.49
CA TRP A 375 -24.33 -14.85 -5.49
C TRP A 375 -25.50 -13.87 -5.31
N ASN A 376 -25.24 -12.60 -4.98
CA ASN A 376 -26.27 -11.59 -4.79
C ASN A 376 -25.70 -10.17 -5.03
N SER A 377 -26.06 -9.55 -6.16
CA SER A 377 -25.58 -8.21 -6.53
C SER A 377 -26.05 -7.08 -5.60
N GLU A 378 -27.07 -7.34 -4.79
CA GLU A 378 -27.59 -6.39 -3.79
C GLU A 378 -26.86 -6.48 -2.46
N ASP A 379 -26.03 -7.52 -2.26
CA ASP A 379 -25.20 -7.72 -1.08
C ASP A 379 -23.81 -7.09 -1.30
N ILE A 380 -23.65 -5.89 -0.73
CA ILE A 380 -22.50 -5.01 -0.94
C ILE A 380 -21.83 -4.73 0.40
N THR A 381 -20.55 -5.09 0.49
CA THR A 381 -19.74 -4.89 1.69
C THR A 381 -18.73 -3.76 1.49
N LEU A 382 -18.69 -2.84 2.47
CA LEU A 382 -17.65 -1.83 2.63
C LEU A 382 -16.69 -2.25 3.74
N LEU A 383 -15.40 -2.23 3.45
CA LEU A 383 -14.35 -2.49 4.44
C LEU A 383 -13.74 -1.18 4.93
N GLY A 384 -13.88 -0.90 6.23
CA GLY A 384 -13.29 0.25 6.92
C GLY A 384 -12.72 -0.14 8.28
N VAL A 385 -12.84 0.74 9.27
CA VAL A 385 -12.52 0.38 10.67
C VAL A 385 -13.47 -0.73 11.14
N ASP A 386 -14.74 -0.59 10.81
CA ASP A 386 -15.76 -1.64 10.85
C ASP A 386 -16.09 -2.11 9.43
N ALA A 387 -16.62 -3.32 9.32
CA ALA A 387 -17.20 -3.81 8.07
C ALA A 387 -18.69 -3.49 8.05
N TRP A 388 -19.15 -2.82 6.99
CA TRP A 388 -20.55 -2.49 6.77
C TRP A 388 -21.10 -3.29 5.60
N ASN A 389 -22.35 -3.72 5.70
CA ASN A 389 -23.02 -4.46 4.65
C ASN A 389 -24.39 -3.86 4.33
N SER A 390 -24.72 -3.85 3.04
CA SER A 390 -26.07 -3.60 2.53
C SER A 390 -26.57 -4.87 1.86
N LEU A 391 -27.85 -5.20 2.03
CA LEU A 391 -28.51 -6.34 1.37
C LEU A 391 -29.58 -5.90 0.35
N ASP A 392 -29.67 -4.60 0.09
CA ASP A 392 -30.67 -3.94 -0.74
C ASP A 392 -30.04 -2.94 -1.73
N GLY A 393 -28.81 -3.22 -2.15
CA GLY A 393 -28.15 -2.46 -3.21
C GLY A 393 -27.61 -1.09 -2.79
N GLY A 394 -27.44 -0.88 -1.48
CA GLY A 394 -26.89 0.33 -0.90
C GLY A 394 -27.90 1.26 -0.24
N VAL A 395 -29.19 0.87 -0.16
CA VAL A 395 -30.25 1.70 0.43
C VAL A 395 -30.15 1.73 1.95
N THR A 396 -29.99 0.56 2.59
CA THR A 396 -29.77 0.43 4.03
C THR A 396 -28.48 -0.31 4.32
N TRP A 397 -27.89 0.00 5.47
CA TRP A 397 -26.60 -0.54 5.88
C TRP A 397 -26.61 -0.94 7.35
N ALA A 398 -25.98 -2.07 7.64
CA ALA A 398 -25.74 -2.57 8.99
C ALA A 398 -24.29 -3.03 9.11
N LEU A 399 -23.84 -3.27 10.34
CA LEU A 399 -22.52 -3.86 10.55
C LEU A 399 -22.52 -5.34 10.11
N LEU A 400 -21.54 -5.71 9.30
CA LEU A 400 -21.29 -7.12 8.92
C LEU A 400 -20.68 -7.90 10.08
N THR A 401 -19.78 -7.24 10.82
CA THR A 401 -19.05 -7.81 11.95
C THR A 401 -19.48 -7.12 13.23
N PRO A 402 -19.28 -7.73 14.41
CA PRO A 402 -19.37 -7.00 15.68
C PRO A 402 -18.49 -5.74 15.65
N VAL A 403 -18.84 -4.76 16.48
CA VAL A 403 -18.06 -3.54 16.64
C VAL A 403 -16.64 -3.87 17.11
N TRP A 404 -15.65 -3.22 16.51
CA TRP A 404 -14.24 -3.62 16.67
C TRP A 404 -13.72 -3.67 18.12
N TRP A 405 -14.27 -2.87 19.04
CA TRP A 405 -13.83 -2.86 20.44
C TRP A 405 -14.32 -4.06 21.27
N GLU A 406 -15.16 -4.92 20.70
CA GLU A 406 -15.49 -6.23 21.29
C GLU A 406 -14.38 -7.27 21.04
N TYR A 407 -13.43 -6.98 20.14
CA TYR A 407 -12.30 -7.85 19.77
C TYR A 407 -12.68 -9.24 19.24
N THR A 408 -13.96 -9.50 18.99
CA THR A 408 -14.43 -10.71 18.27
C THR A 408 -13.91 -10.73 16.83
N VAL A 409 -13.90 -9.56 16.18
CA VAL A 409 -13.25 -9.32 14.89
C VAL A 409 -12.45 -8.04 15.03
N HIS A 410 -11.17 -8.06 14.64
CA HIS A 410 -10.29 -6.91 14.79
C HIS A 410 -10.77 -5.70 13.97
N ALA A 411 -10.34 -4.50 14.37
CA ALA A 411 -10.48 -3.27 13.58
C ALA A 411 -9.74 -3.38 12.24
N ASP A 412 -10.02 -2.45 11.34
CA ASP A 412 -9.26 -2.20 10.11
C ASP A 412 -9.28 -3.38 9.13
N LYS A 413 -10.29 -3.41 8.27
CA LYS A 413 -10.54 -4.49 7.32
C LYS A 413 -9.86 -4.14 5.98
N HIS A 414 -8.95 -5.00 5.54
CA HIS A 414 -8.08 -4.73 4.39
C HIS A 414 -8.42 -5.54 3.15
N ASP A 415 -8.99 -6.73 3.33
CA ASP A 415 -9.47 -7.56 2.23
C ASP A 415 -10.55 -8.51 2.71
N LEU A 416 -11.43 -8.91 1.79
CA LEU A 416 -12.49 -9.88 2.02
C LEU A 416 -12.74 -10.62 0.71
N GLN A 417 -12.92 -11.94 0.81
CA GLN A 417 -13.39 -12.76 -0.30
C GLN A 417 -14.62 -13.54 0.14
N TRP A 418 -15.68 -13.45 -0.67
CA TRP A 418 -16.83 -14.33 -0.53
C TRP A 418 -16.46 -15.74 -1.00
N VAL A 419 -16.63 -16.74 -0.13
CA VAL A 419 -16.33 -18.16 -0.38
C VAL A 419 -17.61 -19.02 -0.45
N GLY A 420 -18.75 -18.39 -0.23
CA GLY A 420 -20.08 -18.95 -0.42
C GLY A 420 -21.13 -17.85 -0.29
N PRO A 421 -22.42 -18.15 -0.56
CA PRO A 421 -23.47 -17.14 -0.59
C PRO A 421 -23.68 -16.44 0.76
N ASN A 422 -23.28 -17.07 1.87
CA ASN A 422 -23.42 -16.55 3.23
C ASN A 422 -22.10 -16.66 4.03
N SER A 423 -20.96 -16.83 3.36
CA SER A 423 -19.67 -17.08 4.00
C SER A 423 -18.57 -16.35 3.28
N ALA A 424 -17.69 -15.72 4.06
CA ALA A 424 -16.54 -14.99 3.56
C ALA A 424 -15.34 -15.24 4.47
N ILE A 425 -14.15 -15.00 3.94
CA ILE A 425 -12.90 -14.91 4.68
C ILE A 425 -12.45 -13.45 4.70
N LEU A 426 -11.88 -13.00 5.82
CA LEU A 426 -11.59 -11.59 6.06
C LEU A 426 -10.15 -11.39 6.55
N ALA A 427 -9.46 -10.41 5.95
CA ALA A 427 -8.13 -9.95 6.35
C ALA A 427 -8.21 -8.60 7.08
N THR A 428 -7.53 -8.50 8.23
CA THR A 428 -7.53 -7.30 9.08
C THR A 428 -6.14 -6.96 9.62
N ASP A 429 -6.01 -5.86 10.37
CA ASP A 429 -4.82 -5.57 11.19
C ASP A 429 -4.52 -6.67 12.24
N GLY A 430 -5.53 -7.46 12.62
CA GLY A 430 -5.43 -8.54 13.62
C GLY A 430 -5.31 -9.95 13.06
N GLY A 431 -5.19 -10.12 11.73
CA GLY A 431 -5.05 -11.44 11.09
C GLY A 431 -6.26 -11.83 10.23
N ALA A 432 -6.42 -13.14 10.02
CA ALA A 432 -7.47 -13.75 9.21
C ALA A 432 -8.66 -14.19 10.08
N TYR A 433 -9.88 -14.05 9.54
CA TYR A 433 -11.16 -14.38 10.16
C TYR A 433 -12.08 -15.14 9.22
#